data_AF-A0A7Y5XB21-F1
#
_entry.id   AF-A0A7Y5XB21-F1
#
_cell.length_a   1.000
_cell.length_b   1.000
_cell.length_c   1.000
_cell.angle_alpha   90.00
_cell.angle_beta   90.00
_cell.angle_gamma   90.00
#
_symmetry.space_group_name_H-M   'P 1'
#
loop_
_entity.id
_entity.type
_entity.pdbx_description
1 polymer ?
#
loop_
_entity_poly.entity_id
_entity_poly.type
_entity_poly.pdbx_seq_one_letter_code
_entity_poly.pdbx_strand_id
1 'polypeptide(L)'
;MVAGIGPPEIILILLVLVLLFGAKKLPELARGSGRALRIFKAETKGLMDEDEDKNKTDEQRQIDAQNRAEAVRHVEPVEQRDAERPEADR
;
A
#
# COMPACT_ATOMS: atom_id res chain seq x y z
N MET A 1 29.07 13.40 -29.36
CA MET A 1 29.23 11.93 -29.30
C MET A 1 29.12 11.58 -27.81
N VAL A 2 28.04 11.10 -27.23
CA VAL A 2 27.02 10.12 -27.62
C VAL A 2 25.66 10.71 -27.18
N ALA A 3 24.77 11.00 -28.13
CA ALA A 3 23.39 11.31 -27.79
C ALA A 3 22.74 9.97 -27.47
N GLY A 4 22.21 9.85 -26.25
CA GLY A 4 21.60 8.62 -25.75
C GLY A 4 20.55 8.07 -26.70
N ILE A 5 20.35 6.76 -26.64
CA ILE A 5 19.31 6.02 -27.36
C ILE A 5 18.02 6.83 -27.26
N GLY A 6 17.62 7.41 -28.38
CA GLY A 6 16.49 8.31 -28.43
C GLY A 6 15.19 7.50 -28.51
N PRO A 7 14.04 8.19 -28.37
CA PRO A 7 12.75 7.60 -28.71
C PRO A 7 12.73 6.85 -30.06
N PRO A 8 13.35 7.34 -31.16
CA PRO A 8 13.30 6.61 -32.44
C PRO A 8 14.02 5.26 -32.42
N GLU A 9 15.18 5.13 -31.76
CA GLU A 9 15.88 3.85 -31.64
C GLU A 9 15.06 2.82 -30.84
N ILE A 10 14.38 3.25 -29.76
CA ILE A 10 13.50 2.37 -28.99
C ILE A 10 12.33 1.87 -29.86
N ILE A 11 11.74 2.75 -30.67
CA ILE A 11 10.66 2.38 -31.59
C ILE A 11 11.14 1.36 -32.62
N LEU A 12 12.36 1.52 -33.16
CA LEU A 12 12.93 0.59 -34.12
C LEU A 12 13.15 -0.81 -33.51
N ILE A 13 13.65 -0.87 -32.28
CA ILE A 13 13.82 -2.14 -31.55
C ILE A 13 12.46 -2.79 -31.27
N LEU A 14 11.46 -2.02 -30.82
CA LEU A 14 10.10 -2.52 -30.61
C LEU A 14 9.49 -3.05 -31.91
N LEU A 15 9.71 -2.38 -33.03
CA LEU A 15 9.24 -2.82 -34.34
C LEU A 15 9.84 -4.19 -34.70
N VAL A 16 11.14 -4.39 -34.50
CA VAL A 16 11.80 -5.68 -34.74
C VAL A 16 11.24 -6.76 -33.81
N LEU A 17 11.06 -6.48 -32.52
CA LEU A 17 10.46 -7.43 -31.57
C LEU A 17 9.02 -7.81 -31.96
N VAL A 18 8.24 -6.84 -32.44
CA VAL A 18 6.87 -7.08 -32.94
C VAL A 18 6.89 -7.93 -34.21
N LEU A 19 7.88 -7.78 -35.09
CA LEU A 19 8.00 -8.62 -36.28
C LEU A 19 8.41 -10.07 -35.93
N LEU A 20 9.29 -10.25 -34.95
CA LEU A 20 9.75 -11.58 -34.52
C LEU A 20 8.70 -12.35 -33.72
N PHE A 21 8.09 -11.70 -32.73
CA PHE A 21 7.15 -12.35 -31.80
C PHE A 21 5.69 -12.14 -32.20
N GLY A 22 5.38 -11.09 -32.97
CA GLY A 22 4.01 -10.68 -33.33
C GLY A 22 3.40 -9.69 -32.34
N ALA A 23 2.60 -8.75 -32.86
CA ALA A 23 1.94 -7.70 -32.06
C ALA A 23 1.00 -8.24 -30.97
N LYS A 24 0.51 -9.47 -31.11
CA LYS A 24 -0.35 -10.14 -30.11
C LYS A 24 0.44 -10.81 -28.98
N LYS A 25 1.67 -11.29 -29.24
CA LYS A 25 2.43 -12.09 -28.27
C LYS A 25 3.11 -11.25 -27.19
N LEU A 26 3.64 -10.08 -27.53
CA LEU A 26 4.21 -9.15 -26.55
C LEU A 26 3.21 -8.76 -25.43
N PRO A 27 1.98 -8.30 -25.71
CA PRO A 27 1.03 -7.97 -24.66
C PRO A 27 0.50 -9.21 -23.94
N GLU A 28 0.39 -10.35 -24.62
CA GLU A 28 -0.01 -11.63 -24.01
C GLU A 28 1.01 -12.08 -22.94
N LEU A 29 2.30 -12.04 -23.28
CA LEU A 29 3.40 -12.34 -22.35
C LEU A 29 3.47 -11.33 -21.20
N ALA A 30 3.36 -10.03 -21.50
CA ALA A 30 3.37 -8.99 -20.47
C ALA A 30 2.19 -9.12 -19.49
N ARG A 31 1.00 -9.50 -19.96
CA ARG A 31 -0.18 -9.75 -19.10
C ARG A 31 0.00 -10.99 -18.21
N GLY A 32 0.69 -12.03 -18.69
CA GLY A 32 1.05 -13.19 -17.89
C GLY A 32 2.05 -12.83 -16.79
N SER A 33 3.21 -12.32 -17.18
CA SER A 33 4.30 -11.96 -16.27
C SER A 33 3.92 -10.85 -15.30
N GLY A 34 3.15 -9.85 -15.74
CA GLY A 34 2.69 -8.74 -14.90
C GLY A 34 1.75 -9.18 -13.78
N ARG A 35 0.90 -10.20 -14.02
CA ARG A 35 0.07 -10.80 -12.95
C ARG A 35 0.92 -11.50 -11.90
N ALA A 36 1.92 -12.28 -12.33
CA ALA A 36 2.85 -12.93 -11.41
C ALA A 36 3.65 -11.92 -10.58
N LEU A 37 4.20 -10.88 -11.21
CA LEU A 37 4.90 -9.80 -10.51
C LEU A 37 3.99 -9.02 -9.56
N ARG A 38 2.72 -8.82 -9.91
CA ARG A 38 1.73 -8.15 -9.04
C ARG A 38 1.45 -8.95 -7.78
N ILE A 39 1.23 -10.26 -7.91
CA ILE A 39 1.00 -11.16 -6.77
C ILE A 39 2.24 -11.20 -5.89
N PHE A 40 3.41 -11.42 -6.49
CA PHE A 40 4.69 -11.41 -5.78
C PHE A 40 4.90 -10.10 -5.01
N LYS A 41 4.63 -8.94 -5.65
CA LYS A 41 4.77 -7.63 -4.99
C LYS A 41 3.77 -7.44 -3.85
N ALA A 42 2.53 -7.94 -3.99
CA ALA A 42 1.52 -7.84 -2.95
C ALA A 42 1.88 -8.70 -1.72
N GLU A 43 2.32 -9.94 -1.94
CA GLU A 43 2.79 -10.81 -0.87
C GLU A 43 4.04 -10.24 -0.20
N THR A 44 5.04 -9.85 -0.98
CA THR A 44 6.28 -9.24 -0.46
C THR A 44 5.98 -7.95 0.32
N LYS A 45 5.04 -7.12 -0.14
CA LYS A 45 4.64 -5.91 0.60
C LYS A 45 4.02 -6.25 1.97
N GLY A 46 3.18 -7.28 2.07
CA GLY A 46 2.62 -7.72 3.35
C GLY A 46 3.71 -8.11 4.36
N LEU A 47 4.75 -8.80 3.90
CA LEU A 47 5.93 -9.13 4.71
C LEU A 47 6.71 -7.88 5.13
N MET A 48 6.92 -6.93 4.22
CA MET A 48 7.65 -5.68 4.48
C MET A 48 6.90 -4.75 5.43
N ASP A 49 5.57 -4.64 5.30
CA ASP A 49 4.72 -3.81 6.18
C ASP A 49 4.70 -4.39 7.62
N GLU A 50 4.70 -5.73 7.78
CA GLU A 50 4.82 -6.38 9.09
C GLU A 50 6.20 -6.16 9.75
N ASP A 51 7.27 -6.06 8.95
CA ASP A 51 8.61 -5.74 9.43
C ASP A 51 8.77 -4.24 9.76
N GLU A 52 8.14 -3.33 8.99
CA GLU A 52 8.10 -1.90 9.31
C GLU A 52 7.34 -1.62 10.61
N ASP A 53 6.20 -2.26 10.85
CA ASP A 53 5.48 -2.10 12.11
C ASP A 53 6.29 -2.64 13.30
N LYS A 54 7.08 -3.71 13.12
CA LYS A 54 7.99 -4.24 14.15
C LYS A 54 9.24 -3.39 14.37
N ASN A 55 9.63 -2.55 13.41
CA ASN A 55 10.82 -1.68 13.48
C ASN A 55 10.49 -0.22 13.81
N LYS A 56 9.23 0.12 14.10
CA LYS A 56 8.86 1.40 14.70
C LYS A 56 9.33 1.43 16.16
N THR A 57 10.33 2.27 16.46
CA THR A 57 10.74 2.62 17.82
C THR A 57 9.53 3.07 18.64
N ASP A 58 9.54 2.82 19.95
CA ASP A 58 8.46 3.15 20.88
C ASP A 58 7.99 4.62 20.79
N GLU A 59 8.87 5.54 20.40
CA GLU A 59 8.54 6.95 20.13
C GLU A 59 7.55 7.11 18.96
N GLN A 60 7.75 6.39 17.85
CA GLN A 60 6.88 6.49 16.68
C GLN A 60 5.49 5.91 16.96
N ARG A 61 5.42 4.83 17.74
CA ARG A 61 4.17 4.21 18.19
C ARG A 61 3.39 5.12 19.15
N GLN A 62 4.07 5.91 19.97
CA GLN A 62 3.45 6.90 20.85
C GLN A 62 2.87 8.08 20.07
N ILE A 63 3.55 8.56 19.03
CA ILE A 63 3.06 9.67 18.19
C ILE A 63 1.78 9.25 17.44
N ASP A 64 1.74 8.05 16.84
CA ASP A 64 0.55 7.53 16.18
C ASP A 64 -0.63 7.28 17.15
N ALA A 65 -0.34 6.79 18.37
CA ALA A 65 -1.35 6.61 19.41
C ALA A 65 -1.88 7.94 19.97
N GLN A 66 -1.03 8.96 20.10
CA GLN A 66 -1.39 10.29 20.58
C GLN A 66 -2.24 11.04 19.55
N ASN A 67 -1.89 10.95 18.26
CA ASN A 67 -2.69 11.48 17.16
C ASN A 67 -4.09 10.83 17.11
N ARG A 68 -4.18 9.52 17.38
CA ARG A 68 -5.46 8.79 17.45
C ARG A 68 -6.28 9.16 18.69
N ALA A 69 -5.62 9.50 19.80
CA ALA A 69 -6.29 9.96 21.02
C ALA A 69 -6.81 11.40 20.91
N GLU A 70 -6.10 12.29 20.20
CA GLU A 70 -6.58 13.64 19.90
C GLU A 70 -7.80 13.65 18.96
N ALA A 71 -7.84 12.74 17.99
CA ALA A 71 -9.00 12.57 17.11
C ALA A 71 -10.29 12.13 17.85
N VAL A 72 -10.16 11.45 19.00
CA VAL A 72 -11.30 11.05 19.85
C VAL A 72 -11.75 12.21 20.77
N ARG A 73 -10.84 13.12 21.14
CA ARG A 73 -11.15 14.28 21.99
C ARG A 73 -11.96 15.37 21.28
N HIS A 74 -11.98 15.39 19.94
CA HIS A 74 -12.77 16.36 19.16
C HIS A 74 -14.24 15.93 18.92
N VAL A 75 -14.69 14.84 19.54
CA VAL A 75 -16.08 14.35 19.42
C VAL A 75 -16.73 14.31 20.81
N GLU A 76 -16.89 15.46 21.46
CA GLU A 76 -17.94 15.63 22.48
C GLU A 76 -19.20 16.19 21.82
N PRO A 77 -20.35 15.51 22.01
CA PRO A 77 -21.47 16.22 22.60
C PRO A 77 -22.18 15.38 23.66
N VAL A 78 -22.18 15.89 24.90
CA VAL A 78 -23.35 16.15 25.75
C VAL A 78 -24.57 15.24 25.54
N GLU A 79 -24.87 14.36 26.51
CA GLU A 79 -26.20 14.16 27.14
C GLU A 79 -26.05 13.11 28.27
N GLN A 80 -26.14 13.49 29.56
CA GLN A 80 -27.36 13.44 30.40
C GLN A 80 -27.97 12.03 30.46
N ARG A 81 -28.50 11.51 31.56
CA ARG A 81 -28.79 11.87 32.94
C ARG A 81 -29.46 10.59 33.47
N ASP A 82 -29.70 10.53 34.76
CA ASP A 82 -30.64 9.58 35.39
C ASP A 82 -30.08 8.16 35.52
N ALA A 83 -29.70 7.72 36.72
CA ALA A 83 -30.58 7.28 37.81
C ALA A 83 -30.13 5.82 38.09
N GLU A 84 -30.02 5.25 39.27
CA GLU A 84 -30.24 5.60 40.66
C GLU A 84 -29.61 4.42 41.43
N ARG A 85 -28.97 4.68 42.58
CA ARG A 85 -28.67 3.67 43.61
C ARG A 85 -30.01 3.21 44.24
N PRO A 86 -30.12 2.16 45.11
CA PRO A 86 -29.13 1.23 45.68
C PRO A 86 -29.65 -0.25 45.76
N GLU A 87 -28.87 -1.17 46.35
CA GLU A 87 -29.28 -2.30 47.24
C GLU A 87 -28.09 -3.27 47.32
N ALA A 88 -27.34 -3.39 48.43
CA ALA A 88 -27.66 -3.94 49.74
C ALA A 88 -27.77 -5.48 49.75
N ASP A 89 -26.91 -6.07 50.61
CA ASP A 89 -27.10 -7.34 51.33
C ASP A 89 -26.72 -8.67 50.64
N ARG A 90 -25.59 -9.24 51.09
CA ARG A 90 -25.39 -10.67 51.46
C ARG A 90 -24.00 -10.91 52.05
#